data_AF-A0A962ASL6-F1
#
_entry.id   AF-A0A962ASL6-F1
#
_cell.length_a   1.000
_cell.length_b   1.000
_cell.length_c   1.000
_cell.angle_alpha   90.00
_cell.angle_beta   90.00
_cell.angle_gamma   90.00
#
_symmetry.space_group_name_H-M   'P 1'
#
loop_
_entity.id
_entity.type
_entity.pdbx_description
1 polymer ?
#
loop_
_entity_poly.entity_id
_entity_poly.type
_entity_poly.pdbx_seq_one_letter_code
_entity_poly.pdbx_strand_id
1 'polypeptide(L)'
;MDMKRQNIGIVAIAALAVTLVAPALAYTGQKLRGEAKIGMKEARAIALKAHAGKITDSELEREPGGSGLRYSFDIANGRHVQEVGVDAATGAVLENKAEGPNPD
;
A
#
# COMPACT_ATOMS: atom_id res chain seq x y z
N MET A 1 -14.47 -25.73 19.41
CA MET A 1 -14.67 -26.29 18.04
C MET A 1 -14.16 -25.22 17.11
N ASP A 2 -12.85 -25.18 16.91
CA ASP A 2 -12.19 -24.00 16.37
C ASP A 2 -11.57 -24.37 15.03
N MET A 3 -12.37 -24.12 14.00
CA MET A 3 -12.11 -24.47 12.61
C MET A 3 -11.04 -23.53 12.04
N LYS A 4 -9.80 -24.02 12.08
CA LYS A 4 -8.77 -23.96 11.03
C LYS A 4 -9.11 -23.07 9.82
N ARG A 5 -8.36 -21.97 9.65
CA ARG A 5 -8.08 -21.39 8.33
C ARG A 5 -6.57 -21.49 8.10
N GLN A 6 -6.20 -22.43 7.25
CA GLN A 6 -4.89 -22.49 6.60
C GLN A 6 -4.97 -21.68 5.29
N ASN A 7 -3.81 -21.11 4.90
CA ASN A 7 -3.32 -20.83 3.54
C ASN A 7 -2.69 -19.42 3.48
N ILE A 8 -1.47 -19.14 2.99
CA ILE A 8 -0.36 -19.87 2.36
C ILE A 8 0.89 -19.01 2.65
N GLY A 9 1.98 -19.62 3.11
CA GLY A 9 3.25 -18.93 3.29
C GLY A 9 4.02 -18.74 1.99
N ILE A 10 5.01 -17.84 1.98
CA ILE A 10 6.14 -17.94 1.06
C ILE A 10 7.45 -17.68 1.83
N VAL A 11 8.21 -18.76 1.95
CA VAL A 11 9.66 -18.78 2.18
C VAL A 11 10.30 -19.01 0.80
N ALA A 12 11.30 -18.22 0.40
CA ALA A 12 12.36 -18.61 -0.56
C ALA A 12 13.43 -17.49 -0.63
N ILE A 13 14.64 -17.67 -0.08
CA ILE A 13 15.85 -18.31 -0.65
C ILE A 13 16.72 -17.33 -1.48
N ALA A 14 18.02 -17.40 -1.18
CA ALA A 14 19.11 -16.54 -1.63
C ALA A 14 19.49 -16.63 -3.12
N ALA A 15 20.03 -15.50 -3.60
CA ALA A 15 21.01 -15.26 -4.67
C ALA A 15 20.80 -15.89 -6.06
N LEU A 16 20.39 -15.04 -7.01
CA LEU A 16 20.68 -15.20 -8.45
C LEU A 16 20.89 -13.81 -9.08
N ALA A 17 22.00 -13.62 -9.78
CA ALA A 17 22.29 -12.41 -10.55
C ALA A 17 21.33 -12.33 -11.75
N VAL A 18 20.51 -11.28 -11.82
CA VAL A 18 19.53 -11.08 -12.91
C VAL A 18 19.62 -9.64 -13.43
N THR A 19 19.74 -9.54 -14.75
CA THR A 19 19.71 -8.33 -15.56
C THR A 19 18.56 -7.39 -15.20
N LEU A 20 18.83 -6.09 -15.09
CA LEU A 20 17.87 -5.02 -14.75
C LEU A 20 16.75 -4.87 -15.80
N VAL A 21 15.76 -5.76 -15.77
CA VAL A 21 14.40 -5.40 -16.18
C VAL A 21 13.70 -5.11 -14.88
N ALA A 22 13.58 -3.83 -14.52
CA ALA A 22 12.87 -3.44 -13.31
C ALA A 22 11.43 -3.98 -13.43
N PRO A 23 11.01 -4.94 -12.59
CA PRO A 23 9.60 -5.27 -12.54
C PRO A 23 8.92 -4.00 -12.07
N ALA A 24 7.94 -3.50 -12.82
CA ALA A 24 6.98 -2.55 -12.26
C ALA A 24 6.42 -3.27 -11.03
N LEU A 25 6.82 -2.82 -9.84
CA LEU A 25 6.46 -3.44 -8.57
C LEU A 25 4.94 -3.58 -8.58
N ALA A 26 4.47 -4.83 -8.72
CA ALA A 26 3.05 -5.12 -8.69
C ALA A 26 2.61 -4.86 -7.26
N TYR A 27 1.76 -3.86 -7.08
CA TYR A 27 1.14 -3.55 -5.80
C TYR A 27 -0.20 -4.28 -5.68
N THR A 28 -0.62 -4.56 -4.45
CA THR A 28 -1.90 -5.23 -4.20
C THR A 28 -3.04 -4.42 -4.78
N GLY A 29 -3.98 -5.11 -5.45
CA GLY A 29 -5.14 -4.48 -6.04
C GLY A 29 -4.87 -3.67 -7.32
N GLN A 30 -3.75 -3.90 -8.02
CA GLN A 30 -3.50 -3.36 -9.36
C GLN A 30 -4.67 -3.57 -10.35
N LYS A 31 -5.46 -4.65 -10.18
CA LYS A 31 -6.69 -4.91 -10.94
C LYS A 31 -7.75 -3.80 -10.81
N LEU A 32 -7.76 -3.07 -9.70
CA LEU A 32 -8.67 -1.95 -9.42
C LEU A 32 -8.18 -0.63 -10.03
N ARG A 33 -6.98 -0.60 -10.64
CA ARG A 33 -6.39 0.62 -11.20
C ARG A 33 -7.29 1.31 -12.24
N GLY A 34 -8.10 0.54 -12.97
CA GLY A 34 -9.04 1.09 -13.96
C GLY A 34 -10.19 1.88 -13.34
N GLU A 35 -10.41 1.76 -12.04
CA GLU A 35 -11.48 2.46 -11.30
C GLU A 35 -10.99 3.73 -10.60
N ALA A 36 -9.67 3.84 -10.39
CA ALA A 36 -9.04 5.02 -9.80
C ALA A 36 -9.02 6.19 -10.81
N LYS A 37 -9.26 7.41 -10.32
CA LYS A 37 -9.15 8.64 -11.13
C LYS A 37 -7.78 9.28 -11.02
N ILE A 38 -7.11 9.14 -9.88
CA ILE A 38 -5.71 9.54 -9.72
C ILE A 38 -4.80 8.32 -9.85
N GLY A 39 -3.57 8.53 -10.30
CA GLY A 39 -2.61 7.45 -10.45
C GLY A 39 -1.79 7.18 -9.18
N MET A 40 -1.22 5.98 -9.07
CA MET A 40 -0.31 5.58 -7.97
C MET A 40 0.82 6.60 -7.73
N LYS A 41 1.42 7.16 -8.79
CA LYS A 41 2.49 8.15 -8.67
C LYS A 41 2.03 9.46 -8.00
N GLU A 42 0.81 9.89 -8.30
CA GLU A 42 0.21 11.09 -7.72
C GLU A 42 -0.18 10.85 -6.27
N ALA A 43 -0.85 9.73 -5.99
CA ALA A 43 -1.20 9.32 -4.64
C ALA A 43 0.05 9.19 -3.75
N ARG A 44 1.14 8.62 -4.28
CA ARG A 44 2.44 8.53 -3.60
C ARG A 44 2.99 9.90 -3.21
N ALA A 45 2.88 10.89 -4.11
CA ALA A 45 3.35 12.25 -3.84
C ALA A 45 2.49 12.95 -2.77
N ILE A 46 1.18 12.72 -2.79
CA ILE A 46 0.25 13.22 -1.77
C ILE A 46 0.58 12.59 -0.41
N ALA A 47 0.78 11.27 -0.37
CA ALA A 47 1.10 10.55 0.86
C ALA A 47 2.42 11.03 1.48
N LEU A 48 3.49 11.15 0.69
CA LEU A 48 4.78 11.67 1.15
C LEU A 48 4.73 13.14 1.58
N LYS A 49 3.78 13.93 1.06
CA LYS A 49 3.55 15.29 1.52
C LYS A 49 2.80 15.32 2.86
N ALA A 50 1.90 14.35 3.08
CA ALA A 50 1.17 14.22 4.34
C ALA A 50 2.03 13.65 5.47
N HIS A 51 2.95 12.73 5.15
CA HIS A 51 3.94 12.19 6.08
C HIS A 51 5.26 11.91 5.35
N ALA A 52 6.33 12.61 5.76
CA ALA A 52 7.64 12.43 5.17
C ALA A 52 8.31 11.14 5.67
N GLY A 53 8.83 10.34 4.75
CA GLY A 53 9.56 9.12 5.08
C GLY A 53 9.84 8.28 3.84
N LYS A 54 10.09 6.99 4.06
CA LYS A 54 10.27 6.01 2.99
C LYS A 54 9.02 5.15 2.90
N ILE A 55 8.36 5.18 1.75
CA ILE A 55 7.28 4.22 1.45
C ILE A 55 7.87 2.81 1.40
N THR A 56 7.34 1.94 2.25
CA THR A 56 7.73 0.53 2.37
C THR A 56 6.70 -0.42 1.77
N ASP A 57 5.43 -0.02 1.76
CA ASP A 57 4.36 -0.76 1.09
C ASP A 57 3.37 0.18 0.38
N SER A 58 2.61 -0.35 -0.56
CA SER A 58 1.62 0.42 -1.32
C SER A 58 0.54 -0.52 -1.81
N GLU A 59 -0.72 -0.15 -1.60
CA GLU A 59 -1.87 -0.94 -2.05
C GLU A 59 -2.92 -0.04 -2.71
N LEU A 60 -3.82 -0.67 -3.47
CA LEU A 60 -5.05 -0.05 -3.95
C LEU A 60 -6.21 -0.96 -3.60
N GLU A 61 -7.14 -0.48 -2.80
CA GLU A 61 -8.12 -1.34 -2.16
C GLU A 61 -9.47 -0.65 -1.98
N ARG A 62 -10.47 -1.46 -1.65
CA ARG A 62 -11.82 -0.98 -1.36
C ARG A 62 -12.02 -0.96 0.13
N GLU A 63 -12.13 0.24 0.67
CA GLU A 63 -12.42 0.48 2.08
C GLU A 63 -13.55 1.51 2.23
N PRO A 64 -14.32 1.47 3.33
CA PRO A 64 -15.27 2.52 3.65
C PRO A 64 -14.58 3.89 3.81
N GLY A 65 -15.16 4.93 3.23
CA GLY A 65 -14.63 6.29 3.28
C GLY A 65 -14.37 6.86 1.88
N GLY A 66 -14.45 8.19 1.76
CA GLY A 66 -14.27 8.87 0.46
C GLY A 66 -15.15 8.28 -0.65
N SER A 67 -14.50 7.91 -1.75
CA SER A 67 -15.08 7.27 -2.93
C SER A 67 -15.27 5.75 -2.81
N GLY A 68 -14.84 5.13 -1.71
CA GLY A 68 -14.84 3.68 -1.53
C GLY A 68 -13.68 2.96 -2.23
N LEU A 69 -12.68 3.71 -2.71
CA LEU A 69 -11.43 3.20 -3.29
C LEU A 69 -10.27 4.06 -2.78
N ARG A 70 -9.24 3.42 -2.23
CA ARG A 70 -8.15 4.06 -1.50
C ARG A 70 -6.80 3.51 -1.96
N TYR A 71 -5.82 4.39 -2.14
CA TYR A 71 -4.41 4.02 -2.10
C TYR A 71 -3.94 4.04 -0.65
N SER A 72 -3.40 2.93 -0.13
CA SER A 72 -2.78 2.88 1.19
C SER A 72 -1.26 2.83 1.07
N PHE A 73 -0.57 3.50 1.97
CA PHE A 73 0.90 3.60 1.99
C PHE A 73 1.44 3.48 3.39
N ASP A 74 2.27 2.47 3.61
CA ASP A 74 3.13 2.39 4.80
C ASP A 74 4.35 3.28 4.60
N ILE A 75 4.50 4.28 5.46
CA ILE A 75 5.60 5.24 5.40
C ILE A 75 6.48 5.09 6.64
N ALA A 76 7.66 4.51 6.46
CA ALA A 76 8.65 4.34 7.51
C ALA A 76 9.44 5.63 7.77
N ASN A 77 9.53 6.01 9.04
CA ASN A 77 10.39 7.07 9.55
C ASN A 77 11.12 6.59 10.83
N GLY A 78 12.36 6.13 10.65
CA GLY A 78 13.12 5.49 11.72
C GLY A 78 12.50 4.17 12.16
N ARG A 79 12.02 4.10 13.41
CA ARG A 79 11.36 2.91 13.99
C ARG A 79 9.85 2.98 13.94
N HIS A 80 9.28 4.07 13.43
CA HIS A 80 7.84 4.25 13.32
C HIS A 80 7.39 4.03 11.87
N VAL A 81 6.22 3.43 11.72
CA VAL A 81 5.52 3.30 10.44
C VAL A 81 4.22 4.06 10.57
N GLN A 82 3.95 4.92 9.60
CA GLN A 82 2.71 5.68 9.48
C GLN A 82 1.93 5.17 8.28
N GLU A 83 0.69 4.80 8.48
CA GLU A 83 -0.25 4.47 7.43
C GLU A 83 -0.85 5.77 6.88
N VAL A 84 -0.78 5.95 5.56
CA VAL A 84 -1.41 7.10 4.88
C VAL A 84 -2.34 6.62 3.77
N GLY A 85 -3.63 6.85 3.97
CA GLY A 85 -4.69 6.54 3.02
C GLY A 85 -5.04 7.74 2.14
N VAL A 86 -5.01 7.57 0.83
CA VAL A 86 -5.36 8.59 -0.16
C VAL A 86 -6.55 8.11 -1.00
N ASP A 87 -7.62 8.91 -1.04
CA ASP A 87 -8.78 8.63 -1.88
C ASP A 87 -8.40 8.56 -3.36
N ALA A 88 -8.70 7.42 -4.00
CA ALA A 88 -8.27 7.14 -5.37
C ALA A 88 -9.05 7.93 -6.43
N ALA A 89 -10.12 8.64 -6.05
CA ALA A 89 -10.92 9.47 -6.96
C ALA A 89 -10.58 10.97 -6.87
N THR A 90 -10.20 11.45 -5.69
CA THR A 90 -10.10 12.88 -5.37
C THR A 90 -8.72 13.30 -4.87
N GLY A 91 -7.88 12.36 -4.43
CA GLY A 91 -6.60 12.65 -3.78
C GLY A 91 -6.71 13.19 -2.35
N ALA A 92 -7.90 13.17 -1.75
CA ALA A 92 -8.07 13.54 -0.34
C ALA A 92 -7.32 12.54 0.56
N VAL A 93 -6.62 13.04 1.57
CA VAL A 93 -6.04 12.20 2.62
C VAL A 93 -7.16 11.75 3.55
N LEU A 94 -7.48 10.45 3.52
CA LEU A 94 -8.49 9.81 4.35
C LEU A 94 -7.92 9.30 5.67
N GLU A 95 -6.62 9.00 5.68
CA GLU A 95 -5.93 8.45 6.83
C GLU A 95 -4.50 8.98 6.91
N ASN A 96 -4.03 9.22 8.13
CA ASN A 96 -2.64 9.55 8.45
C ASN A 96 -2.42 9.24 9.94
N LYS A 97 -2.23 7.96 10.28
CA LYS A 97 -2.07 7.50 11.67
C LYS A 97 -0.93 6.47 11.78
N ALA A 98 -0.49 6.19 13.00
CA ALA A 98 0.52 5.16 13.21
C ALA A 98 -0.05 3.79 12.81
N GLU A 99 0.78 2.97 12.18
CA GLU A 99 0.44 1.61 11.75
C GLU A 99 -0.09 0.78 12.93
N GLY A 100 -1.17 0.04 12.69
CA GLY A 100 -1.84 -0.72 13.73
C GLY A 100 -1.03 -1.95 14.19
N PRO A 101 -1.39 -2.58 15.32
CA PRO A 101 -0.80 -3.87 15.72
C PRO A 101 -1.16 -5.02 14.76
N ASN A 102 -2.15 -4.80 13.89
CA ASN A 102 -2.55 -5.70 12.81
C ASN A 102 -2.32 -4.96 11.49
N PRO A 103 -1.11 -4.95 10.94
CA PRO A 103 -0.86 -4.42 9.61
C PRO A 103 -1.58 -5.29 8.57
N ASP A 104 -2.06 -4.65 7.50
CA ASP A 104 -2.85 -5.27 6.42
C ASP A 104 -2.05 -6.26 5.55
#